data_AF-A0A522WN51-F1
#
_entry.id   AF-A0A522WN51-F1
#
_cell.length_a   1.000
_cell.length_b   1.000
_cell.length_c   1.000
_cell.angle_alpha   90.00
_cell.angle_beta   90.00
_cell.angle_gamma   90.00
#
_symmetry.space_group_name_H-M   'P 1'
#
loop_
_entity.id
_entity.type
_entity.pdbx_description
1 polymer ?
#
loop_
_entity_poly.entity_id
_entity_poly.type
_entity_poly.pdbx_seq_one_letter_code
_entity_poly.pdbx_strand_id
1 'polypeptide(L)' 'MKSKIVRIQKGKEGVELPEDYLRLLELIPGSEVELVLDKKKKWIILRPLHGEDFLEHFKDSMEVMA' A
#
# COMPACT_ATOMS: atom_id res chain seq x y z
N MET A 1 4.36 18.89 -1.59
CA MET A 1 4.06 17.50 -1.97
C MET A 1 4.67 17.23 -3.34
N LYS A 2 5.58 16.25 -3.46
CA LYS A 2 6.09 15.82 -4.77
C LYS A 2 5.05 14.85 -5.37
N SER A 3 4.37 15.24 -6.43
CA SER A 3 3.47 14.36 -7.20
C SER A 3 4.14 14.01 -8.52
N LYS A 4 4.08 12.74 -8.91
CA LYS A 4 4.58 12.25 -10.19
C LYS A 4 3.48 11.46 -10.89
N ILE A 5 3.18 11.81 -12.13
CA ILE A 5 2.22 11.07 -12.95
C ILE A 5 2.96 9.84 -13.50
N VAL A 6 2.43 8.65 -13.20
CA VAL A 6 2.93 7.37 -13.70
C VAL A 6 1.90 6.72 -14.61
N ARG A 7 2.35 5.91 -15.58
CA ARG A 7 1.47 5.24 -16.54
C ARG A 7 1.27 3.77 -16.14
N ILE A 8 0.01 3.35 -16.03
CA ILE A 8 -0.33 1.93 -15.84
C ILE A 8 -0.05 1.19 -17.15
N GLN A 9 0.83 0.19 -17.11
CA GLN A 9 1.16 -0.63 -18.28
C GLN A 9 0.11 -1.72 -18.48
N LYS A 10 -0.38 -1.86 -19.72
CA LYS A 10 -1.36 -2.89 -20.08
C LYS A 10 -0.69 -4.28 -19.99
N GLY A 11 -1.34 -5.22 -19.30
CA GLY A 11 -0.85 -6.60 -19.17
C GLY A 11 0.14 -6.83 -18.03
N LYS A 12 0.41 -5.81 -17.19
CA LYS A 12 1.11 -5.97 -15.92
C LYS A 12 0.13 -5.76 -14.78
N GLU A 13 0.16 -6.65 -13.80
CA GLU A 13 -0.55 -6.48 -12.53
C GLU A 13 0.30 -5.58 -11.63
N GLY A 14 0.11 -4.25 -11.73
CA GLY A 14 0.73 -3.32 -10.78
C GLY A 14 1.10 -1.94 -11.32
N VAL A 15 1.47 -1.06 -10.39
CA VAL A 15 2.05 0.26 -10.65
C VAL A 15 3.45 0.28 -10.07
N GLU A 16 4.43 0.72 -10.85
CA GLU A 16 5.80 0.89 -10.37
C GLU A 16 5.88 2.15 -9.50
N LEU A 17 6.35 1.98 -8.27
CA LEU A 17 6.60 3.08 -7.36
C LEU A 17 8.01 3.64 -7.58
N PRO A 18 8.17 4.97 -7.68
CA PRO A 18 9.50 5.57 -7.75
C PRO A 18 10.32 5.28 -6.48
N GLU A 19 11.64 5.15 -6.64
CA GLU A 19 12.56 4.75 -5.58
C GLU A 19 12.50 5.65 -4.33
N ASP A 20 12.32 6.96 -4.52
CA ASP A 20 12.18 7.92 -3.41
C ASP A 20 11.00 7.57 -2.49
N TYR A 21 9.89 7.04 -3.03
CA TYR A 21 8.74 6.62 -2.23
C TYR A 21 9.01 5.31 -1.51
N LEU A 22 9.71 4.37 -2.16
CA LEU A 22 10.11 3.10 -1.52
C LEU A 22 11.00 3.37 -0.30
N ARG A 23 11.99 4.26 -0.43
CA ARG A 23 12.86 4.67 0.67
C ARG A 23 12.09 5.34 1.81
N LEU A 24 11.12 6.20 1.48
CA LEU A 24 10.31 6.91 2.47
C LEU A 24 9.32 6.00 3.20
N LEU A 25 8.80 4.97 2.52
CA LEU A 25 7.92 3.95 3.10
C LEU A 25 8.70 2.75 3.66
N GLU A 26 10.03 2.80 3.64
CA GLU A 26 10.93 1.72 4.06
C GLU A 26 10.59 0.35 3.42
N LEU A 27 10.13 0.39 2.16
CA LEU A 27 9.72 -0.77 1.39
C LEU A 27 10.91 -1.35 0.62
N ILE A 28 11.09 -2.67 0.73
CA ILE A 28 12.01 -3.44 -0.11
C ILE A 28 11.23 -4.26 -1.14
N PRO A 29 11.83 -4.61 -2.29
CA PRO A 29 11.18 -5.51 -3.25
C PRO A 29 10.79 -6.83 -2.58
N GLY A 30 9.52 -7.22 -2.72
CA GLY A 30 8.96 -8.42 -2.09
C GLY A 30 8.31 -8.20 -0.72
N SER A 31 8.34 -6.99 -0.15
CA SER A 31 7.59 -6.66 1.06
C SER A 31 6.09 -6.80 0.88
N GLU A 32 5.40 -7.31 1.90
CA GLU A 32 3.95 -7.30 1.97
C GLU A 32 3.44 -5.90 2.33
N VAL A 33 2.35 -5.50 1.69
CA VAL A 33 1.74 -4.18 1.85
C VAL A 33 0.22 -4.32 1.92
N GLU A 34 -0.42 -3.48 2.73
CA GLU A 34 -1.86 -3.35 2.73
C GLU A 34 -2.29 -2.41 1.60
N LEU A 35 -3.29 -2.82 0.81
CA LEU A 35 -3.88 -2.00 -0.24
C LEU A 35 -5.34 -1.69 0.11
N VAL A 36 -5.62 -0.40 0.34
CA VAL A 36 -6.94 0.09 0.73
C VAL A 36 -7.51 1.01 -0.35
N LEU A 37 -8.78 0.79 -0.70
CA LEU A 37 -9.53 1.65 -1.63
C LEU A 37 -10.41 2.65 -0.86
N ASP A 38 -10.02 3.93 -0.85
CA ASP A 38 -10.92 5.00 -0.41
C ASP A 38 -11.89 5.35 -1.55
N LYS A 39 -13.11 4.79 -1.49
CA LYS A 39 -14.14 5.00 -2.50
C LYS A 39 -14.65 6.44 -2.59
N LYS A 40 -14.60 7.21 -1.49
CA LYS A 40 -15.10 8.60 -1.47
C LYS A 40 -14.14 9.50 -2.24
N LYS A 41 -12.83 9.31 -2.04
CA LYS A 41 -11.79 10.09 -2.70
C LYS A 41 -11.30 9.46 -4.01
N LYS A 42 -11.70 8.22 -4.29
CA LYS A 42 -11.23 7.39 -5.41
C LYS A 42 -9.71 7.21 -5.37
N TRP A 43 -9.18 6.94 -4.17
CA TRP A 43 -7.74 6.77 -3.95
C TRP A 43 -7.40 5.32 -3.64
N ILE A 44 -6.23 4.90 -4.12
CA ILE A 44 -5.57 3.69 -3.65
C ILE A 44 -4.54 4.14 -2.63
N ILE A 45 -4.64 3.62 -1.41
CA ILE A 45 -3.72 3.87 -0.32
C ILE A 45 -2.92 2.59 -0.14
N LEU A 46 -1.60 2.71 -0.17
CA LEU A 46 -0.67 1.61 0.05
C LEU A 46 0.03 1.86 1.38
N ARG A 47 -0.03 0.89 2.30
CA ARG A 47 0.61 0.97 3.61
C ARG A 47 1.63 -0.15 3.77
N PRO A 48 2.88 0.15 4.18
CA PRO A 48 3.83 -0.88 4.56
C PRO A 48 3.30 -1.64 5.78
N LEU A 49 3.42 -2.96 5.78
CA LEU A 49 3.16 -3.77 6.97
C LEU A 49 4.47 -3.88 7.75
N HIS A 50 4.66 -3.02 8.76
CA HIS A 50 5.75 -3.15 9.71
C HIS A 50 5.36 -4.12 10.84
N GLY A 51 6.32 -4.89 11.34
CA GLY A 51 6.06 -5.97 12.30
C GLY A 51 5.41 -5.53 13.63
N GLU A 52 5.51 -4.24 13.99
CA GLU A 52 4.87 -3.67 15.18
C GLU A 52 3.40 -3.24 14.93
N ASP A 53 3.08 -2.72 13.74
CA ASP A 53 1.71 -2.28 13.35
C ASP A 53 0.78 -3.45 12.96
N PHE A 54 1.35 -4.62 12.65
CA PHE A 54 0.59 -5.80 12.22
C PHE A 54 -0.43 -6.28 13.27
N LEU A 55 -0.08 -6.22 14.56
CA LEU A 55 -0.92 -6.71 15.66
C LEU A 55 -2.09 -5.78 16.00
N GLU A 56 -1.94 -4.47 15.82
CA GLU A 56 -3.01 -3.51 16.08
C GLU A 56 -4.05 -3.50 14.96
N HIS A 57 -3.64 -3.59 13.69
CA HIS A 57 -4.56 -3.57 12.56
C HIS A 57 -5.27 -4.90 12.28
N PHE A 58 -4.69 -6.05 12.68
CA PHE A 58 -5.36 -7.35 12.50
C PHE A 58 -6.47 -7.63 13.51
N LYS A 59 -6.50 -6.97 14.67
CA LYS A 59 -7.57 -7.15 15.67
C LYS A 59 -8.93 -6.73 15.12
N ASP A 60 -9.01 -5.57 14.47
CA ASP A 60 -10.25 -5.10 13.85
C ASP A 60 -10.70 -5.98 12.67
N SER A 61 -9.76 -6.56 11.92
CA SER A 61 -10.11 -7.39 10.76
C SER A 61 -10.53 -8.82 11.13
N MET A 62 -10.09 -9.35 12.28
CA MET A 62 -10.52 -10.67 12.77
C MET A 62 -11.94 -10.66 13.36
N GLU A 63 -12.40 -9.55 13.93
CA GLU A 63 -13.77 -9.45 14.47
C GLU A 63 -14.85 -9.36 13.37
N VAL A 64 -14.49 -9.00 12.13
CA VAL A 64 -15.45 -8.90 11.01
C VAL A 64 -15.64 -10.24 10.28
N MET A 65 -14.85 -11.26 10.60
CA MET A 65 -14.95 -12.62 10.02
C MET A 65 -15.36 -13.71 11.03
N ALA A 66 -15.88 -13.33 12.21
CA ALA A 66 -16.45 -14.24 13.21
C ALA A 66 -17.98 -14.14 13.27
#